data_AF-A0A381XX36-F1
#
_entry.id   AF-A0A381XX36-F1
#
_cell.length_a   1.000
_cell.length_b   1.000
_cell.length_c   1.000
_cell.angle_alpha   90.00
_cell.angle_beta   90.00
_cell.angle_gamma   90.00
#
_symmetry.space_group_name_H-M   'P 1'
#
loop_
_entity.id
_entity.type
_entity.pdbx_description
1 polymer ?
#
loop_
_entity_poly.entity_id
_entity_poly.type
_entity_poly.pdbx_seq_one_letter_code
_entity_poly.pdbx_strand_id
1 'polypeptide(L)'
;MSAEVNYRIGVDVGGTFTDIVLVGENSKLFVKKLSSTPDRYDDAIIDGITSILNEAGVLAVQVKEVCHSTTAATNAVLERKGARVGLITTSGFRDVLELRRLRVPTLYDLFYTPPEPLVPRYLRFEIQERVSAQGRVLKSVDLQELLGIVNDLVNEGVDSVAICLINSFTNPENEQVIGKFITERFPKLFVTISTDVIPAIREFERTSTTVANAYLMPFMNRYINSLRERLSGMGIKAPISVMQSSGGMITSQMAAVKPIFALESGPVAGVAGATYLSRKMDLPDLLTFDMGGTTTKAAVIENGNPYKSGEYEIGAPISRSSRL
;
A
#
# COMPACT_ATOMS: atom_id res chain seq x y z
N MET A 1 -20.14 -5.39 38.85
CA MET A 1 -19.86 -5.61 37.42
C MET A 1 -18.87 -4.54 37.00
N SER A 2 -17.59 -4.88 36.91
CA SER A 2 -16.55 -3.94 36.45
C SER A 2 -16.84 -3.58 35.00
N ALA A 3 -16.88 -2.28 34.67
CA ALA A 3 -16.87 -1.83 33.28
C ALA A 3 -15.73 -2.55 32.54
N GLU A 4 -16.00 -3.14 31.38
CA GLU A 4 -14.96 -3.72 30.53
C GLU A 4 -13.97 -2.62 30.17
N VAL A 5 -12.81 -2.57 30.85
CA VAL A 5 -11.77 -1.59 30.57
C VAL A 5 -11.19 -1.88 29.19
N ASN A 6 -11.39 -0.96 28.25
CA ASN A 6 -10.96 -1.13 26.87
C ASN A 6 -9.62 -0.45 26.61
N TYR A 7 -8.62 -1.23 26.21
CA TYR A 7 -7.31 -0.72 25.81
C TYR A 7 -7.15 -0.70 24.29
N ARG A 8 -6.43 0.32 23.80
CA ARG A 8 -6.09 0.47 22.38
C ARG A 8 -4.59 0.60 22.23
N ILE A 9 -4.04 -0.06 21.21
CA ILE A 9 -2.62 -0.02 20.89
C ILE A 9 -2.44 0.70 19.55
N GLY A 10 -1.59 1.72 19.52
CA GLY A 10 -1.05 2.30 18.29
C GLY A 10 0.36 1.81 18.06
N VAL A 11 0.70 1.43 16.83
CA VAL A 11 2.03 0.96 16.43
C VAL A 11 2.43 1.70 15.16
N ASP A 12 3.56 2.40 15.19
CA ASP A 12 4.20 2.94 14.00
C ASP A 12 5.57 2.31 13.78
N VAL A 13 5.75 1.67 12.63
CA VAL A 13 7.01 1.01 12.27
C VAL A 13 7.79 1.89 11.30
N GLY A 14 8.82 2.54 11.81
CA GLY A 14 9.83 3.24 11.03
C GLY A 14 10.91 2.31 10.46
N GLY A 15 11.84 2.88 9.69
CA GLY A 15 13.05 2.18 9.26
C GLY A 15 14.08 2.02 10.40
N THR A 16 14.08 2.93 11.37
CA THR A 16 15.05 2.94 12.48
C THR A 16 14.43 2.50 13.80
N PHE A 17 13.21 2.99 14.09
CA PHE A 17 12.53 2.73 15.35
C PHE A 17 11.07 2.32 15.12
N THR A 18 10.60 1.47 16.02
CA THR A 18 9.20 1.10 16.16
C THR A 18 8.66 1.78 17.41
N ASP A 19 7.67 2.65 17.23
CA ASP A 19 7.02 3.39 18.30
C ASP A 19 5.66 2.72 18.63
N ILE A 20 5.40 2.48 19.91
CA ILE A 20 4.21 1.81 20.40
C ILE A 20 3.57 2.64 21.49
N VAL A 21 2.26 2.83 21.40
CA VAL A 21 1.46 3.59 22.37
C VAL A 21 0.31 2.73 22.85
N LEU A 22 0.14 2.61 24.16
CA LEU A 22 -1.02 1.99 24.79
C LEU A 22 -1.86 3.08 25.46
N VAL A 23 -3.14 3.12 25.11
CA VAL A 23 -4.12 4.08 25.67
C VAL A 23 -5.21 3.31 26.41
N GLY A 24 -5.40 3.62 27.69
CA GLY A 24 -6.50 3.12 28.52
C GLY A 24 -7.61 4.16 28.75
N GLU A 25 -8.69 3.78 29.42
CA GLU A 25 -9.90 4.62 29.62
C GLU A 25 -9.64 5.93 30.39
N ASN A 26 -8.69 5.94 31.34
CA ASN A 26 -8.35 7.15 32.10
C ASN A 26 -7.41 8.10 31.34
N SER A 27 -7.30 7.95 30.01
CA SER A 27 -6.29 8.62 29.18
C SER A 27 -4.85 8.41 29.66
N LYS A 28 -4.60 7.36 30.46
CA LYS A 28 -3.25 6.91 30.78
C LYS A 28 -2.60 6.41 29.51
N LEU A 29 -1.43 6.95 29.25
CA LEU A 29 -0.68 6.72 28.04
C LEU A 29 0.67 6.12 28.43
N PHE A 30 0.95 4.95 27.88
CA PHE A 30 2.26 4.32 27.96
C PHE A 30 2.89 4.41 26.58
N VAL A 31 4.20 4.65 26.51
CA VAL A 31 4.95 4.70 25.25
C VAL A 31 6.15 3.78 25.36
N LYS A 32 6.40 3.03 24.29
CA LYS A 32 7.67 2.32 24.08
C LYS A 32 8.25 2.69 22.73
N LYS A 33 9.57 2.78 22.70
CA LYS A 33 10.36 2.96 21.49
C LYS A 33 11.40 1.86 21.44
N LEU A 34 11.38 1.07 20.40
CA LEU A 34 12.28 -0.05 20.19
C LEU A 34 13.04 0.16 18.89
N SER A 35 14.24 -0.38 18.77
CA SER A 35 14.93 -0.41 17.48
C SER A 35 14.14 -1.30 16.53
N SER A 36 13.94 -0.84 15.30
CA SER A 36 13.33 -1.68 14.27
C SER A 36 14.32 -2.75 13.84
N THR A 37 13.81 -3.94 13.56
CA THR A 37 14.59 -5.03 12.96
C THR A 37 14.15 -5.17 11.51
N PRO A 38 14.90 -4.62 10.54
CA PRO A 38 14.61 -4.83 9.12
C PRO A 38 14.43 -6.32 8.82
N ASP A 39 13.51 -6.64 7.90
CA ASP A 39 13.10 -8.01 7.53
C ASP A 39 12.39 -8.83 8.63
N ARG A 40 12.35 -8.34 9.87
CA ARG A 40 11.62 -8.92 11.02
C ARG A 40 10.91 -7.84 11.84
N TYR A 41 10.19 -6.96 11.14
CA TYR A 41 9.50 -5.81 11.74
C TYR A 41 8.50 -6.21 12.83
N ASP A 42 7.92 -7.40 12.71
CA ASP A 42 6.98 -7.97 13.66
C ASP A 42 7.61 -8.26 15.04
N ASP A 43 8.91 -8.55 15.14
CA ASP A 43 9.57 -8.77 16.44
C ASP A 43 9.52 -7.55 17.34
N ALA A 44 9.94 -6.40 16.82
CA ALA A 44 9.95 -5.15 17.58
C ALA A 44 8.54 -4.77 18.06
N ILE A 45 7.51 -5.10 17.26
CA ILE A 45 6.11 -4.89 17.62
C ILE A 45 5.70 -5.81 18.77
N ILE A 46 5.96 -7.11 18.65
CA ILE A 46 5.58 -8.10 19.67
C ILE A 46 6.31 -7.85 20.99
N ASP A 47 7.62 -7.58 20.95
CA ASP A 47 8.43 -7.30 22.14
C ASP A 47 7.94 -6.03 22.83
N GLY A 48 7.67 -4.98 22.05
CA GLY A 48 7.18 -3.72 22.57
C GLY A 48 5.77 -3.81 23.15
N ILE A 49 4.86 -4.56 22.51
CA ILE A 49 3.52 -4.82 23.05
C ILE A 49 3.60 -5.67 24.33
N THR A 50 4.45 -6.69 24.36
CA THR A 50 4.63 -7.50 25.56
C THR A 50 5.15 -6.64 26.72
N SER A 51 6.16 -5.82 26.45
CA SER A 51 6.75 -4.91 27.44
C SER A 51 5.74 -3.90 27.98
N ILE A 52 4.97 -3.25 27.09
CA ILE A 52 4.04 -2.19 27.47
C ILE A 52 2.82 -2.73 28.24
N LEU A 53 2.34 -3.93 27.91
CA LEU A 53 1.26 -4.59 28.63
C LEU A 53 1.70 -5.01 30.04
N ASN A 54 2.92 -5.55 30.18
CA ASN A 54 3.49 -5.92 31.48
C ASN A 54 3.69 -4.69 32.38
N GLU A 55 4.23 -3.60 31.83
CA GLU A 55 4.41 -2.34 32.57
C GLU A 55 3.08 -1.73 33.04
N ALA A 56 2.06 -1.80 32.18
CA ALA A 56 0.73 -1.29 32.49
C ALA A 56 -0.10 -2.23 33.40
N GLY A 57 0.36 -3.47 33.62
CA GLY A 57 -0.41 -4.49 34.33
C GLY A 57 -1.69 -4.90 33.60
N VAL A 58 -1.67 -4.91 32.26
CA VAL A 58 -2.83 -5.14 31.39
C VAL A 58 -2.75 -6.52 30.76
N LEU A 59 -3.86 -7.26 30.80
CA LEU A 59 -3.95 -8.55 30.11
C LEU A 59 -4.22 -8.33 28.61
N ALA A 60 -3.59 -9.13 27.76
CA ALA A 60 -3.76 -9.09 26.31
C ALA A 60 -5.23 -9.12 25.85
N VAL A 61 -6.10 -9.86 26.55
CA VAL A 61 -7.54 -9.97 26.26
C VAL A 61 -8.31 -8.65 26.45
N GLN A 62 -7.75 -7.69 27.19
CA GLN A 62 -8.35 -6.38 27.42
C GLN A 62 -8.05 -5.39 26.29
N VAL A 63 -7.14 -5.73 25.36
CA VAL A 63 -6.91 -4.96 24.15
C VAL A 63 -8.08 -5.20 23.20
N LYS A 64 -8.75 -4.11 22.78
CA LYS A 64 -9.90 -4.17 21.87
C LYS A 64 -9.61 -3.64 20.46
N GLU A 65 -8.50 -2.94 20.27
CA GLU A 65 -8.11 -2.40 18.97
C GLU A 65 -6.59 -2.29 18.85
N VAL A 66 -6.06 -2.64 17.66
CA VAL A 66 -4.67 -2.40 17.28
C VAL A 66 -4.66 -1.55 16.01
N CYS A 67 -4.13 -0.34 16.10
CA CYS A 67 -3.90 0.57 14.98
C CYS A 67 -2.44 0.46 14.55
N HIS A 68 -2.22 0.21 13.27
CA HIS A 68 -0.89 -0.03 12.71
C HIS A 68 -0.58 0.90 11.55
N SER A 69 0.60 1.50 11.58
CA SER A 69 1.21 2.19 10.44
C SER A 69 2.64 1.69 10.24
N THR A 70 3.13 1.80 9.00
CA THR A 70 4.45 1.32 8.65
C THR A 70 5.04 2.08 7.47
N THR A 71 6.35 2.26 7.52
CA THR A 71 7.17 2.75 6.41
C THR A 71 7.72 1.62 5.54
N ALA A 72 7.50 0.36 5.92
CA ALA A 72 8.06 -0.80 5.22
C ALA A 72 7.61 -0.88 3.75
N ALA A 73 6.34 -0.55 3.46
CA ALA A 73 5.83 -0.49 2.09
C ALA A 73 6.55 0.58 1.26
N THR A 74 6.70 1.79 1.79
CA THR A 74 7.42 2.89 1.12
C THR A 74 8.88 2.49 0.87
N ASN A 75 9.57 1.98 1.89
CA ASN A 75 10.98 1.60 1.77
C ASN A 75 11.20 0.48 0.75
N ALA A 76 10.29 -0.50 0.68
CA ALA A 76 10.36 -1.56 -0.32
C ALA A 76 10.30 -1.02 -1.75
N VAL A 77 9.52 0.04 -2.02
CA VAL A 77 9.51 0.71 -3.33
C VAL A 77 10.80 1.49 -3.56
N LEU A 78 11.23 2.30 -2.58
CA LEU A 78 12.41 3.16 -2.70
C LEU A 78 13.71 2.34 -2.90
N GLU A 79 13.85 1.23 -2.18
CA GLU A 79 15.00 0.33 -2.23
C GLU A 79 14.91 -0.69 -3.36
N ARG A 80 13.81 -0.70 -4.12
CA ARG A 80 13.50 -1.70 -5.15
C ARG A 80 13.61 -3.15 -4.63
N LYS A 81 13.09 -3.39 -3.43
CA LYS A 81 13.06 -4.70 -2.74
C LYS A 81 11.66 -5.33 -2.69
N GLY A 82 10.89 -5.20 -3.76
CA GLY A 82 9.61 -5.88 -3.94
C GLY A 82 9.69 -7.13 -4.77
N ALA A 83 8.52 -7.65 -5.12
CA ALA A 83 8.35 -8.87 -5.89
C ALA A 83 8.79 -8.72 -7.35
N ARG A 84 9.16 -9.83 -7.99
CA ARG A 84 9.30 -9.84 -9.45
C ARG A 84 7.91 -9.87 -10.07
N VAL A 85 7.51 -8.79 -10.73
CA VAL A 85 6.14 -8.61 -11.24
C VAL A 85 6.06 -8.82 -12.75
N GLY A 86 5.04 -9.55 -13.19
CA GLY A 86 4.56 -9.60 -14.56
C GLY A 86 3.37 -8.68 -14.78
N LEU A 87 3.26 -8.04 -15.94
CA LEU A 87 2.09 -7.26 -16.34
C LEU A 87 1.38 -7.96 -17.51
N ILE A 88 0.08 -8.20 -17.38
CA ILE A 88 -0.80 -8.58 -18.49
C ILE A 88 -1.67 -7.38 -18.85
N THR A 89 -1.60 -6.95 -20.10
CA THR A 89 -2.35 -5.81 -20.62
C THR A 89 -2.97 -6.11 -21.99
N THR A 90 -3.85 -5.23 -22.46
CA THR A 90 -4.47 -5.35 -23.78
C THR A 90 -3.42 -5.26 -24.89
N SER A 91 -3.57 -6.07 -25.93
CA SER A 91 -2.76 -5.97 -27.14
C SER A 91 -2.66 -4.53 -27.68
N GLY A 92 -1.43 -4.06 -27.91
CA GLY A 92 -1.09 -2.71 -28.35
C GLY A 92 -0.74 -1.74 -27.20
N PHE A 93 -0.85 -2.16 -25.94
CA PHE A 93 -0.69 -1.29 -24.76
C PHE A 93 0.48 -1.68 -23.85
N ARG A 94 1.37 -2.58 -24.30
CA ARG A 94 2.55 -3.03 -23.56
C ARG A 94 3.42 -1.90 -22.99
N ASP A 95 3.54 -0.80 -23.73
CA ASP A 95 4.49 0.27 -23.47
C ASP A 95 3.88 1.46 -22.70
N VAL A 96 2.67 1.33 -22.12
CA VAL A 96 2.02 2.37 -21.31
C VAL A 96 2.91 2.87 -20.16
N LEU A 97 3.61 1.98 -19.46
CA LEU A 97 4.53 2.35 -18.37
C LEU A 97 5.79 3.06 -18.86
N GLU A 98 6.19 2.83 -20.12
CA GLU A 98 7.35 3.47 -20.74
C GLU A 98 7.00 4.89 -21.19
N LEU A 99 5.88 5.03 -21.89
CA LEU A 99 5.41 6.29 -22.46
C LEU A 99 4.88 7.25 -21.40
N ARG A 100 4.26 6.72 -20.34
CA ARG A 100 3.71 7.50 -19.21
C ARG A 100 2.72 8.56 -19.69
N ARG A 101 2.98 9.81 -19.29
CA ARG A 101 2.25 11.02 -19.70
C ARG A 101 3.05 11.87 -20.68
N LEU A 102 4.23 11.42 -21.11
CA LEU A 102 5.21 12.20 -21.90
C LEU A 102 5.54 13.58 -21.27
N ARG A 103 5.35 13.73 -19.96
CA ARG A 103 5.68 14.97 -19.22
C ARG A 103 7.09 14.86 -18.65
N VAL A 104 7.85 15.94 -18.81
CA VAL A 104 9.18 16.10 -18.22
C VAL A 104 9.01 16.98 -16.97
N PRO A 105 9.45 16.52 -15.77
CA PRO A 105 9.30 17.28 -14.53
C PRO A 105 10.20 18.52 -14.50
N THR A 106 11.27 18.54 -15.28
CA THR A 106 12.24 19.63 -15.40
C THR A 106 12.00 20.43 -16.67
N LEU A 107 11.84 21.75 -16.53
CA LEU A 107 11.73 22.64 -17.68
C LEU A 107 13.08 22.66 -18.43
N TYR A 108 13.01 22.49 -19.76
CA TYR A 108 14.14 22.62 -20.69
C TYR A 108 15.25 21.56 -20.58
N ASP A 109 14.99 20.41 -19.94
CA ASP A 109 15.92 19.28 -19.92
C ASP A 109 15.61 18.26 -21.03
N LEU A 110 16.32 18.39 -22.15
CA LEU A 110 16.20 17.47 -23.29
C LEU A 110 16.82 16.08 -23.04
N PHE A 111 17.64 15.95 -21.99
CA PHE A 111 18.34 14.71 -21.64
C PHE A 111 17.73 14.02 -20.42
N TYR A 112 16.53 14.47 -19.99
CA TYR A 112 15.82 13.88 -18.87
C TYR A 112 15.62 12.38 -19.10
N THR A 113 16.18 11.59 -18.18
CA THR A 113 15.99 10.14 -18.18
C THR A 113 14.86 9.79 -17.22
N PRO A 114 13.73 9.25 -17.71
CA PRO A 114 12.65 8.81 -16.83
C PRO A 114 13.14 7.68 -15.90
N PRO A 115 12.66 7.59 -14.64
CA PRO A 115 12.98 6.47 -13.76
C PRO A 115 12.63 5.12 -14.41
N GLU A 116 13.31 4.03 -14.09
CA GLU A 116 12.94 2.73 -14.67
C GLU A 116 11.59 2.24 -14.12
N PRO A 117 10.66 1.73 -14.95
CA PRO A 117 9.42 1.13 -14.45
C PRO A 117 9.67 -0.10 -13.56
N LEU A 118 8.75 -0.38 -12.63
CA LEU A 118 8.84 -1.54 -11.72
C LEU A 118 8.75 -2.89 -12.44
N VAL A 119 8.12 -2.92 -13.62
CA VAL A 119 8.03 -4.11 -14.48
C VAL A 119 8.88 -3.85 -15.71
N PRO A 120 9.97 -4.60 -15.95
CA PRO A 120 10.76 -4.46 -17.17
C PRO A 120 9.94 -4.91 -18.38
N ARG A 121 10.24 -4.36 -19.56
CA ARG A 121 9.43 -4.55 -20.77
C ARG A 121 9.22 -6.02 -21.17
N TYR A 122 10.22 -6.88 -20.95
CA TYR A 122 10.13 -8.31 -21.28
C TYR A 122 9.18 -9.10 -20.37
N LEU A 123 8.77 -8.54 -19.22
CA LEU A 123 7.74 -9.10 -18.33
C LEU A 123 6.37 -8.44 -18.53
N ARG A 124 6.20 -7.63 -19.59
CA ARG A 124 4.92 -7.03 -19.98
C ARG A 124 4.38 -7.82 -21.17
N PHE A 125 3.34 -8.60 -20.92
CA PHE A 125 2.67 -9.44 -21.89
C PHE A 125 1.36 -8.80 -22.34
N GLU A 126 1.08 -8.99 -23.61
CA GLU A 126 -0.17 -8.56 -24.23
C GLU A 126 -1.06 -9.78 -24.40
N ILE A 127 -2.34 -9.59 -24.14
CA ILE A 127 -3.36 -10.59 -24.44
C ILE A 127 -4.34 -10.03 -25.47
N GLN A 128 -4.88 -10.91 -26.32
CA GLN A 128 -5.81 -10.52 -27.36
C GLN A 128 -7.24 -10.41 -26.82
N GLU A 129 -7.55 -9.33 -26.10
CA GLU A 129 -8.90 -9.01 -25.67
C GLU A 129 -9.26 -7.55 -25.98
N ARG A 130 -10.56 -7.19 -25.92
CA ARG A 130 -10.96 -5.80 -26.12
C ARG A 130 -12.32 -5.48 -25.51
N VAL A 131 -12.39 -4.34 -24.83
CA VAL A 131 -13.61 -3.74 -24.29
C VAL A 131 -13.79 -2.33 -24.89
N SER A 132 -14.99 -2.00 -25.36
CA SER A 132 -15.31 -0.68 -25.90
C SER A 132 -15.38 0.37 -24.78
N ALA A 133 -15.37 1.67 -25.13
CA ALA A 133 -15.53 2.75 -24.15
C ALA A 133 -16.89 2.72 -23.42
N GLN A 134 -17.88 2.00 -23.96
CA GLN A 134 -19.20 1.80 -23.36
C GLN A 134 -19.29 0.50 -22.56
N GLY A 135 -18.17 -0.19 -22.31
CA GLY A 135 -18.15 -1.45 -21.55
C GLY A 135 -18.60 -2.68 -22.34
N ARG A 136 -18.81 -2.58 -23.66
CA ARG A 136 -19.15 -3.76 -24.47
C ARG A 136 -17.90 -4.59 -24.73
N VAL A 137 -17.93 -5.88 -24.38
CA VAL A 137 -16.88 -6.83 -24.78
C VAL A 137 -16.90 -6.99 -26.29
N LEU A 138 -15.82 -6.59 -26.95
CA LEU A 138 -15.62 -6.73 -28.39
C LEU A 138 -14.82 -8.00 -28.71
N LYS A 139 -13.92 -8.40 -27.80
CA LYS A 139 -13.16 -9.65 -27.86
C LYS A 139 -12.94 -10.18 -26.45
N SER A 140 -13.40 -11.40 -26.21
CA SER A 140 -13.20 -12.13 -24.96
C SER A 140 -11.79 -12.70 -24.88
N VAL A 141 -11.35 -13.02 -23.65
CA VAL A 141 -10.05 -13.63 -23.38
C VAL A 141 -10.01 -15.08 -23.88
N ASP A 142 -8.96 -15.44 -24.61
CA ASP A 142 -8.64 -16.83 -24.94
C ASP A 142 -7.82 -17.47 -23.80
N LEU A 143 -8.35 -18.53 -23.20
CA LEU A 143 -7.71 -19.21 -22.07
C LEU A 143 -6.46 -20.02 -22.47
N GLN A 144 -6.32 -20.40 -23.75
CA GLN A 144 -5.10 -21.07 -24.22
C GLN A 144 -3.96 -20.08 -24.40
N GLU A 145 -4.25 -18.90 -24.97
CA GLU A 145 -3.30 -17.79 -25.04
C GLU A 145 -2.88 -17.36 -23.63
N LEU A 146 -3.85 -17.20 -22.72
CA LEU A 146 -3.57 -16.86 -21.32
C LEU A 146 -2.68 -17.91 -20.64
N LEU A 147 -2.94 -19.20 -20.89
CA LEU A 147 -2.11 -20.27 -20.33
C LEU A 147 -0.65 -20.16 -20.79
N GLY A 148 -0.42 -19.87 -22.07
CA GLY A 148 0.91 -19.62 -22.62
C GLY A 148 1.62 -18.46 -21.93
N ILE A 149 0.95 -17.31 -21.86
CA ILE A 149 1.47 -16.09 -21.20
C ILE A 149 1.85 -16.37 -19.75
N VAL A 150 0.98 -17.04 -18.99
CA VAL A 150 1.21 -17.30 -17.56
C VAL A 150 2.35 -18.31 -17.37
N ASN A 151 2.46 -19.33 -18.22
CA ASN A 151 3.60 -20.25 -18.19
C ASN A 151 4.92 -19.52 -18.45
N ASP A 152 4.97 -18.60 -19.41
CA ASP A 152 6.15 -17.80 -19.69
C ASP A 152 6.53 -16.92 -18.48
N LEU A 153 5.54 -16.28 -17.85
CA LEU A 153 5.75 -15.51 -16.61
C LEU A 153 6.31 -16.38 -15.48
N VAL A 154 5.78 -17.60 -15.29
CA VAL A 154 6.27 -18.55 -14.29
C VAL A 154 7.70 -19.01 -14.60
N ASN A 155 8.02 -19.27 -15.87
CA ASN A 155 9.36 -19.65 -16.31
C ASN A 155 10.37 -18.52 -16.06
N GLU A 156 9.93 -17.27 -16.17
CA GLU A 156 10.70 -16.08 -15.80
C GLU A 156 10.80 -15.87 -14.28
N GLY A 157 10.22 -16.73 -13.44
CA GLY A 157 10.30 -16.62 -11.98
C GLY A 157 9.53 -15.42 -11.42
N VAL A 158 8.43 -15.03 -12.06
CA VAL A 158 7.52 -13.99 -11.55
C VAL A 158 6.82 -14.49 -10.28
N ASP A 159 6.78 -13.64 -9.25
CA ASP A 159 6.09 -13.92 -7.98
C ASP A 159 4.65 -13.36 -7.97
N SER A 160 4.42 -12.29 -8.73
CA SER A 160 3.13 -11.59 -8.75
C SER A 160 2.77 -11.08 -10.15
N VAL A 161 1.48 -11.14 -10.49
CA VAL A 161 0.94 -10.68 -11.78
C VAL A 161 0.00 -9.51 -11.55
N ALA A 162 0.27 -8.40 -12.22
CA ALA A 162 -0.63 -7.27 -12.37
C ALA A 162 -1.45 -7.43 -13.66
N ILE A 163 -2.75 -7.22 -13.60
CA ILE A 163 -3.66 -7.28 -14.74
C ILE A 163 -4.28 -5.89 -14.91
N CYS A 164 -4.02 -5.25 -16.04
CA CYS A 164 -4.61 -3.94 -16.36
C CYS A 164 -4.95 -3.87 -17.85
N LEU A 165 -6.22 -4.07 -18.16
CA LEU A 165 -6.79 -4.04 -19.50
C LEU A 165 -7.47 -2.70 -19.76
N ILE A 166 -7.48 -2.29 -21.03
CA ILE A 166 -8.08 -1.04 -21.47
C ILE A 166 -9.60 -1.06 -21.29
N ASN A 167 -10.14 0.02 -20.73
CA ASN A 167 -11.56 0.18 -20.40
C ASN A 167 -12.11 -0.81 -19.36
N SER A 168 -11.26 -1.55 -18.63
CA SER A 168 -11.72 -2.48 -17.60
C SER A 168 -12.54 -1.82 -16.49
N PHE A 169 -12.26 -0.54 -16.18
CA PHE A 169 -13.07 0.26 -15.25
C PHE A 169 -14.54 0.43 -15.69
N THR A 170 -14.86 0.23 -16.98
CA THR A 170 -16.23 0.24 -17.49
C THR A 170 -16.86 -1.16 -17.52
N ASN A 171 -16.05 -2.19 -17.76
CA ASN A 171 -16.47 -3.59 -17.66
C ASN A 171 -15.27 -4.46 -17.21
N PRO A 172 -15.28 -4.99 -15.98
CA PRO A 172 -14.16 -5.73 -15.41
C PRO A 172 -14.11 -7.21 -15.84
N GLU A 173 -15.08 -7.70 -16.61
CA GLU A 173 -15.30 -9.13 -16.89
C GLU A 173 -14.02 -9.84 -17.37
N ASN A 174 -13.32 -9.29 -18.36
CA ASN A 174 -12.10 -9.90 -18.89
C ASN A 174 -10.97 -9.94 -17.83
N GLU A 175 -10.80 -8.90 -17.01
CA GLU A 175 -9.79 -8.92 -15.94
C GLU A 175 -10.14 -9.97 -14.88
N GLN A 176 -11.42 -10.09 -14.53
CA GLN A 176 -11.91 -11.07 -13.56
C GLN A 176 -11.71 -12.51 -14.05
N VAL A 177 -11.95 -12.77 -15.35
CA VAL A 177 -11.69 -14.08 -15.97
C VAL A 177 -10.21 -14.43 -15.89
N ILE A 178 -9.32 -13.49 -16.24
CA ILE A 178 -7.87 -13.69 -16.15
C ILE A 178 -7.45 -13.95 -14.70
N GLY A 179 -7.88 -13.10 -13.77
CA GLY A 179 -7.48 -13.21 -12.38
C GLY A 179 -7.96 -14.49 -11.72
N LYS A 180 -9.19 -14.93 -12.02
CA LYS A 180 -9.72 -16.22 -11.57
C LYS A 180 -8.91 -17.39 -12.13
N PHE A 181 -8.64 -17.37 -13.44
CA PHE A 181 -7.84 -18.41 -14.09
C PHE A 181 -6.45 -18.56 -13.45
N ILE A 182 -5.75 -17.45 -13.21
CA ILE A 182 -4.42 -17.48 -12.60
C ILE A 182 -4.50 -17.98 -11.15
N THR A 183 -5.45 -17.48 -10.36
CA THR A 183 -5.60 -17.86 -8.95
C THR A 183 -5.91 -19.35 -8.79
N GLU A 184 -6.75 -19.93 -9.66
CA GLU A 184 -7.13 -21.34 -9.60
C GLU A 184 -6.02 -22.29 -10.08
N ARG A 185 -5.26 -21.91 -11.12
CA ARG A 185 -4.25 -22.80 -11.74
C ARG A 185 -2.84 -22.60 -11.24
N PHE A 186 -2.52 -21.40 -10.75
CA PHE A 186 -1.20 -21.00 -10.30
C PHE A 186 -1.28 -20.38 -8.90
N PRO A 187 -1.69 -21.14 -7.87
CA PRO A 187 -1.99 -20.61 -6.53
C PRO A 187 -0.78 -20.01 -5.79
N LYS A 188 0.44 -20.17 -6.32
CA LYS A 188 1.65 -19.54 -5.79
C LYS A 188 1.84 -18.10 -6.26
N LEU A 189 1.19 -17.70 -7.36
CA LEU A 189 1.26 -16.35 -7.89
C LEU A 189 0.31 -15.43 -7.15
N PHE A 190 0.80 -14.27 -6.73
CA PHE A 190 -0.06 -13.20 -6.23
C PHE A 190 -0.68 -12.45 -7.40
N VAL A 191 -2.00 -12.24 -7.39
CA VAL A 191 -2.72 -11.59 -8.49
C VAL A 191 -3.28 -10.25 -8.04
N THR A 192 -3.01 -9.20 -8.80
CA THR A 192 -3.66 -7.89 -8.64
C THR A 192 -4.45 -7.55 -9.90
N ILE A 193 -5.76 -7.38 -9.74
CA ILE A 193 -6.68 -6.91 -10.78
C ILE A 193 -6.83 -5.39 -10.66
N SER A 194 -6.70 -4.66 -11.77
CA SER A 194 -6.69 -3.19 -11.72
C SER A 194 -7.99 -2.60 -11.19
N THR A 195 -9.14 -3.18 -11.54
CA THR A 195 -10.46 -2.72 -11.07
C THR A 195 -10.70 -2.98 -9.59
N ASP A 196 -9.99 -3.95 -8.99
CA ASP A 196 -10.04 -4.18 -7.55
C ASP A 196 -9.24 -3.13 -6.78
N VAL A 197 -8.23 -2.53 -7.41
CA VAL A 197 -7.39 -1.49 -6.79
C VAL A 197 -7.95 -0.10 -7.05
N ILE A 198 -8.05 0.29 -8.32
CA ILE A 198 -8.53 1.62 -8.73
C ILE A 198 -9.34 1.53 -10.04
N PRO A 199 -10.69 1.39 -9.95
CA PRO A 199 -11.56 1.32 -11.13
C PRO A 199 -11.81 2.72 -11.69
N ALA A 200 -10.76 3.36 -12.22
CA ALA A 200 -10.81 4.71 -12.75
C ALA A 200 -10.26 4.80 -14.18
N ILE A 201 -10.72 5.83 -14.90
CA ILE A 201 -10.16 6.21 -16.20
C ILE A 201 -8.71 6.69 -16.04
N ARG A 202 -7.92 6.57 -17.12
CA ARG A 202 -6.49 6.86 -17.29
C ARG A 202 -5.58 5.66 -17.06
N GLU A 203 -4.98 5.23 -18.16
CA GLU A 203 -4.30 3.95 -18.27
C GLU A 203 -2.94 3.94 -17.58
N PHE A 204 -2.19 5.04 -17.63
CA PHE A 204 -0.89 5.09 -16.98
C PHE A 204 -1.03 5.00 -15.46
N GLU A 205 -1.85 5.85 -14.85
CA GLU A 205 -2.06 5.87 -13.40
C GLU A 205 -2.64 4.55 -12.90
N ARG A 206 -3.63 4.00 -13.61
CA ARG A 206 -4.23 2.71 -13.25
C ARG A 206 -3.21 1.57 -13.37
N THR A 207 -2.46 1.50 -14.47
CA THR A 207 -1.43 0.47 -14.65
C THR A 207 -0.33 0.61 -13.60
N SER A 208 0.19 1.83 -13.38
CA SER A 208 1.26 2.11 -12.42
C SER A 208 0.85 1.75 -10.99
N THR A 209 -0.38 2.10 -10.59
CA THR A 209 -0.92 1.77 -9.26
C THR A 209 -1.11 0.26 -9.10
N THR A 210 -1.65 -0.40 -10.13
CA THR A 210 -1.86 -1.87 -10.13
C THR A 210 -0.54 -2.61 -10.01
N VAL A 211 0.48 -2.18 -10.77
CA VAL A 211 1.82 -2.75 -10.73
C VAL A 211 2.49 -2.51 -9.39
N ALA A 212 2.43 -1.30 -8.84
CA ALA A 212 3.00 -1.01 -7.52
C ALA A 212 2.31 -1.81 -6.41
N ASN A 213 1.00 -2.06 -6.52
CA ASN A 213 0.30 -2.96 -5.60
C ASN A 213 0.82 -4.40 -5.70
N ALA A 214 0.89 -4.95 -6.93
CA ALA A 214 1.43 -6.30 -7.18
C ALA A 214 2.88 -6.45 -6.69
N TYR A 215 3.69 -5.40 -6.85
CA TYR A 215 5.07 -5.35 -6.40
C TYR A 215 5.21 -5.49 -4.88
N LEU A 216 4.29 -4.88 -4.13
CA LEU A 216 4.29 -4.89 -2.66
C LEU A 216 3.53 -6.07 -2.05
N MET A 217 2.61 -6.67 -2.80
CA MET A 217 1.64 -7.66 -2.30
C MET A 217 2.31 -8.84 -1.60
N PRO A 218 3.33 -9.52 -2.16
CA PRO A 218 3.91 -10.70 -1.49
C PRO A 218 4.58 -10.37 -0.16
N PHE A 219 5.31 -9.24 -0.09
CA PHE A 219 5.96 -8.79 1.13
C PHE A 219 4.94 -8.41 2.21
N MET A 220 3.99 -7.55 1.86
CA MET A 220 2.99 -7.06 2.81
C MET A 220 2.03 -8.16 3.26
N ASN A 221 1.71 -9.12 2.40
CA ASN A 221 0.89 -10.26 2.76
C ASN A 221 1.56 -11.10 3.86
N ARG A 222 2.84 -11.47 3.69
CA ARG A 222 3.60 -12.21 4.71
C ARG A 222 3.71 -11.43 6.01
N TYR A 223 4.07 -10.16 5.92
CA TYR A 223 4.25 -9.29 7.08
C TYR A 223 2.97 -9.15 7.92
N ILE A 224 1.86 -8.80 7.29
CA ILE A 224 0.59 -8.58 7.99
C ILE A 224 0.02 -9.89 8.54
N ASN A 225 0.17 -11.01 7.83
CA ASN A 225 -0.29 -12.31 8.33
C ASN A 225 0.55 -12.79 9.52
N SER A 226 1.88 -12.65 9.47
CA SER A 226 2.75 -12.94 10.62
C SER A 226 2.34 -12.12 11.85
N LEU A 227 2.12 -10.81 11.67
CA LEU A 227 1.69 -9.94 12.76
C LEU A 227 0.35 -10.39 13.38
N ARG A 228 -0.63 -10.76 12.54
CA ARG A 228 -1.94 -11.28 12.99
C ARG A 228 -1.79 -12.57 13.79
N GLU A 229 -1.01 -13.52 13.30
CA GLU A 229 -0.79 -14.80 13.95
C GLU A 229 -0.10 -14.63 15.31
N ARG A 230 0.94 -13.79 15.36
CA ARG A 230 1.70 -13.54 16.59
C ARG A 230 0.87 -12.81 17.65
N LEU A 231 0.11 -11.79 17.28
CA LEU A 231 -0.79 -11.10 18.21
C LEU A 231 -1.89 -12.03 18.74
N SER A 232 -2.46 -12.87 17.87
CA SER A 232 -3.41 -13.91 18.28
C SER A 232 -2.78 -14.91 19.25
N GLY A 233 -1.54 -15.33 19.00
CA GLY A 233 -0.76 -16.21 19.89
C GLY A 233 -0.49 -15.61 21.28
N MET A 234 -0.42 -14.27 21.38
CA MET A 234 -0.35 -13.55 22.67
C MET A 234 -1.70 -13.44 23.38
N GLY A 235 -2.80 -13.85 22.75
CA GLY A 235 -4.15 -13.70 23.28
C GLY A 235 -4.82 -12.37 22.92
N ILE A 236 -4.21 -11.54 22.07
CA ILE A 236 -4.83 -10.32 21.54
C ILE A 236 -5.73 -10.72 20.37
N LYS A 237 -7.05 -10.76 20.61
CA LYS A 237 -8.07 -11.07 19.59
C LYS A 237 -8.65 -9.82 18.93
N ALA A 238 -8.12 -8.64 19.25
CA ALA A 238 -8.56 -7.37 18.70
C ALA A 238 -8.37 -7.33 17.17
N PRO A 239 -9.27 -6.64 16.44
CA PRO A 239 -9.03 -6.32 15.04
C PRO A 239 -7.78 -5.44 14.91
N ILE A 240 -7.03 -5.70 13.83
CA ILE A 240 -5.90 -4.87 13.41
C ILE A 240 -6.36 -3.99 12.25
N SER A 241 -6.28 -2.68 12.47
CA SER A 241 -6.58 -1.64 11.50
C SER A 241 -5.27 -1.01 11.02
N VAL A 242 -5.06 -0.92 9.71
CA VAL A 242 -3.87 -0.33 9.09
C VAL A 242 -4.21 1.05 8.55
N MET A 243 -3.38 2.04 8.88
CA MET A 243 -3.54 3.41 8.40
C MET A 243 -3.35 3.48 6.88
N GLN A 244 -4.19 4.27 6.21
CA GLN A 244 -4.12 4.50 4.77
C GLN A 244 -3.50 5.87 4.46
N SER A 245 -2.92 5.99 3.26
CA SER A 245 -2.45 7.26 2.69
C SER A 245 -3.51 8.37 2.62
N SER A 246 -4.80 8.00 2.62
CA SER A 246 -5.94 8.93 2.56
C SER A 246 -6.33 9.55 3.92
N GLY A 247 -5.72 9.08 5.02
CA GLY A 247 -6.04 9.47 6.40
C GLY A 247 -7.13 8.64 7.07
N GLY A 248 -7.64 7.60 6.39
CA GLY A 248 -8.53 6.59 6.98
C GLY A 248 -7.78 5.34 7.41
N MET A 249 -8.53 4.30 7.83
CA MET A 249 -7.97 2.99 8.17
C MET A 249 -8.64 1.88 7.35
N ILE A 250 -7.90 0.81 7.05
CA ILE A 250 -8.40 -0.44 6.45
C ILE A 250 -8.17 -1.61 7.39
N THR A 251 -8.86 -2.72 7.16
CA THR A 251 -8.54 -3.96 7.87
C THR A 251 -7.17 -4.49 7.47
N SER A 252 -6.51 -5.22 8.37
CA SER A 252 -5.28 -5.97 8.05
C SER A 252 -5.44 -6.91 6.85
N GLN A 253 -6.60 -7.55 6.67
CA GLN A 253 -6.88 -8.39 5.50
C GLN A 253 -6.81 -7.60 4.20
N MET A 254 -7.42 -6.40 4.17
CA MET A 254 -7.33 -5.52 3.01
C MET A 254 -5.91 -5.02 2.79
N ALA A 255 -5.18 -4.65 3.85
CA ALA A 255 -3.79 -4.19 3.73
C ALA A 255 -2.85 -5.27 3.18
N ALA A 256 -3.12 -6.54 3.47
CA ALA A 256 -2.36 -7.68 2.96
C ALA A 256 -2.55 -7.94 1.46
N VAL A 257 -3.62 -7.43 0.84
CA VAL A 257 -3.92 -7.63 -0.60
C VAL A 257 -3.93 -6.33 -1.42
N LYS A 258 -4.15 -5.18 -0.77
CA LYS A 258 -4.09 -3.84 -1.35
C LYS A 258 -3.07 -2.95 -0.62
N PRO A 259 -1.80 -3.38 -0.49
CA PRO A 259 -0.78 -2.64 0.25
C PRO A 259 -0.48 -1.25 -0.30
N ILE A 260 -0.84 -0.96 -1.55
CA ILE A 260 -0.67 0.37 -2.13
C ILE A 260 -1.32 1.47 -1.28
N PHE A 261 -2.42 1.16 -0.58
CA PHE A 261 -3.07 2.12 0.31
C PHE A 261 -2.34 2.36 1.61
N ALA A 262 -1.43 1.47 2.02
CA ALA A 262 -0.60 1.62 3.21
C ALA A 262 0.73 2.37 2.95
N LEU A 263 0.98 2.77 1.69
CA LEU A 263 2.09 3.67 1.37
C LEU A 263 1.95 4.98 2.15
N GLU A 264 3.05 5.48 2.71
CA GLU A 264 3.05 6.67 3.58
C GLU A 264 2.08 6.62 4.78
N SER A 265 1.72 5.42 5.25
CA SER A 265 0.77 5.28 6.37
C SER A 265 1.25 5.91 7.68
N GLY A 266 2.54 5.82 8.01
CA GLY A 266 3.12 6.44 9.23
C GLY A 266 3.00 7.98 9.25
N PRO A 267 3.53 8.68 8.23
CA PRO A 267 3.44 10.14 8.14
C PRO A 267 2.00 10.64 8.14
N VAL A 268 1.10 9.93 7.47
CA VAL A 268 -0.33 10.27 7.47
C VAL A 268 -0.96 10.10 8.86
N ALA A 269 -0.53 9.11 9.65
CA ALA A 269 -0.93 8.99 11.04
C ALA A 269 -0.47 10.21 11.87
N GLY A 270 0.76 10.68 11.64
CA GLY A 270 1.28 11.91 12.25
C GLY A 270 0.45 13.15 11.89
N VAL A 271 0.09 13.31 10.61
CA VAL A 271 -0.78 14.41 10.14
C VAL A 271 -2.19 14.32 10.74
N ALA A 272 -2.75 13.11 10.87
CA ALA A 272 -4.04 12.91 11.52
C ALA A 272 -3.99 13.29 13.01
N GLY A 273 -2.94 12.91 13.72
CA GLY A 273 -2.69 13.31 15.10
C GLY A 273 -2.53 14.82 15.25
N ALA A 274 -1.75 15.45 14.38
CA ALA A 274 -1.58 16.91 14.35
C ALA A 274 -2.91 17.63 14.08
N THR A 275 -3.73 17.13 13.14
CA THR A 275 -5.07 17.68 12.84
C THR A 275 -6.00 17.57 14.05
N TYR A 276 -5.93 16.47 14.81
CA TYR A 276 -6.68 16.33 16.05
C TYR A 276 -6.25 17.38 17.10
N LEU A 277 -4.93 17.55 17.28
CA LEU A 277 -4.39 18.54 18.22
C LEU A 277 -4.69 19.97 17.80
N SER A 278 -4.63 20.26 16.50
CA SER A 278 -4.93 21.57 15.92
C SER A 278 -6.32 22.07 16.34
N ARG A 279 -7.32 21.19 16.25
CA ARG A 279 -8.70 21.47 16.68
C ARG A 279 -8.84 21.64 18.20
N LYS A 280 -8.03 20.93 18.98
CA LYS A 280 -8.03 21.04 20.45
C LYS A 280 -7.35 22.32 20.94
N MET A 281 -6.36 22.81 20.19
CA MET A 281 -5.57 23.99 20.51
C MET A 281 -6.10 25.27 19.85
N ASP A 282 -7.18 25.17 19.06
CA ASP A 282 -7.73 26.26 18.25
C ASP A 282 -6.69 26.88 17.28
N LEU A 283 -5.85 26.01 16.71
CA LEU A 283 -4.85 26.35 15.69
C LEU A 283 -5.30 25.72 14.36
N PRO A 284 -6.06 26.43 13.51
CA PRO A 284 -6.60 25.85 12.28
C PRO A 284 -5.53 25.61 11.20
N ASP A 285 -4.45 26.39 11.22
CA ASP A 285 -3.41 26.36 10.19
C ASP A 285 -2.06 25.93 10.80
N LEU A 286 -1.50 24.83 10.29
CA LEU A 286 -0.27 24.24 10.79
C LEU A 286 0.55 23.64 9.66
N LEU A 287 1.87 23.68 9.81
CA LEU A 287 2.80 22.86 9.06
C LEU A 287 3.27 21.72 9.96
N THR A 288 3.04 20.47 9.56
CA THR A 288 3.68 19.33 10.23
C THR A 288 5.06 19.12 9.63
N PHE A 289 6.02 18.74 10.48
CA PHE A 289 7.38 18.43 10.06
C PHE A 289 7.87 17.23 10.88
N ASP A 290 8.11 16.12 10.19
CA ASP A 290 8.57 14.86 10.76
C ASP A 290 9.92 14.48 10.12
N MET A 291 10.95 14.41 10.95
CA MET A 291 12.32 14.10 10.54
C MET A 291 12.74 12.79 11.18
N GLY A 292 12.86 11.75 10.35
CA GLY A 292 13.43 10.46 10.72
C GLY A 292 14.89 10.32 10.30
N GLY A 293 15.47 9.14 10.53
CA GLY A 293 16.86 8.84 10.15
C GLY A 293 17.12 8.76 8.63
N THR A 294 16.07 8.47 7.84
CA THR A 294 16.19 8.24 6.38
C THR A 294 15.44 9.28 5.55
N THR A 295 14.33 9.80 6.06
CA THR A 295 13.42 10.69 5.30
C THR A 295 12.93 11.83 6.18
N THR A 296 12.63 12.96 5.55
CA THR A 296 11.96 14.09 6.18
C THR A 296 10.66 14.36 5.42
N LYS A 297 9.57 14.61 6.15
CA LYS A 297 8.24 14.74 5.58
C LYS A 297 7.54 15.95 6.20
N ALA A 298 6.80 16.66 5.37
CA ALA A 298 6.02 17.80 5.79
C ALA A 298 4.63 17.76 5.15
N ALA A 299 3.63 18.25 5.87
CA ALA A 299 2.29 18.43 5.34
C ALA A 299 1.69 19.75 5.83
N VAL A 300 0.77 20.28 5.01
CA VAL A 300 0.02 21.49 5.33
C VAL A 300 -1.36 21.10 5.81
N ILE A 301 -1.75 21.64 6.96
CA ILE A 301 -3.10 21.64 7.48
C ILE A 301 -3.59 23.08 7.36
N GLU A 302 -4.71 23.28 6.68
CA GLU A 302 -5.33 24.58 6.47
C GLU A 302 -6.81 24.49 6.87
N ASN A 303 -7.30 25.48 7.61
CA ASN A 303 -8.67 25.49 8.13
C ASN A 303 -9.07 24.19 8.87
N GLY A 304 -8.13 23.59 9.61
CA GLY A 304 -8.33 22.35 10.36
C GLY A 304 -8.48 21.09 9.49
N ASN A 305 -8.07 21.16 8.22
CA ASN A 305 -8.12 20.07 7.26
C ASN A 305 -6.75 19.84 6.60
N PRO A 306 -6.24 18.60 6.58
CA PRO A 306 -5.01 18.29 5.86
C PRO A 306 -5.23 18.37 4.35
N TYR A 307 -4.27 18.94 3.62
CA TYR A 307 -4.30 18.96 2.16
C TYR A 307 -4.22 17.53 1.59
N LYS A 308 -5.12 17.20 0.66
CA LYS A 308 -5.17 15.88 -0.01
C LYS A 308 -4.91 16.02 -1.50
N SER A 309 -4.22 15.03 -2.05
CA SER A 309 -3.92 14.93 -3.47
C SER A 309 -4.48 13.63 -4.06
N GLY A 310 -5.05 13.69 -5.25
CA GLY A 310 -5.50 12.50 -5.99
C GLY A 310 -4.40 11.75 -6.72
N GLU A 311 -3.18 12.29 -6.74
CA GLU A 311 -2.01 11.70 -7.39
C GLU A 311 -0.79 11.82 -6.47
N TYR A 312 0.03 10.78 -6.44
CA TYR A 312 1.23 10.69 -5.62
C TYR A 312 2.34 9.94 -6.39
N GLU A 313 3.57 10.44 -6.29
CA GLU A 313 4.76 9.88 -6.96
C GLU A 313 5.83 9.58 -5.89
N ILE A 314 6.50 8.43 -6.02
CA ILE A 314 7.47 7.92 -5.04
C ILE A 314 8.81 7.77 -5.73
N GLY A 315 9.88 8.21 -5.06
CA GLY A 315 11.26 7.97 -5.51
C GLY A 315 11.69 8.75 -6.75
N ALA A 316 10.92 9.75 -7.18
CA ALA A 316 11.26 10.64 -8.28
C ALA A 316 10.72 12.06 -8.04
N PRO A 317 11.29 13.10 -8.67
CA PRO A 317 10.74 14.45 -8.66
C PRO A 317 9.30 14.44 -9.17
N ILE A 318 8.41 15.20 -8.52
CA ILE A 318 7.00 15.26 -8.86
C ILE A 318 6.84 15.76 -10.30
N SER A 319 6.30 14.94 -11.20
CA SER A 319 5.96 15.31 -12.59
C SER A 319 4.71 16.21 -12.69
N ARG A 320 4.44 17.02 -11.66
CA ARG A 320 3.51 18.14 -11.74
C ARG A 320 4.25 19.31 -12.37
N SER A 321 4.23 19.37 -13.70
CA SER A 321 4.24 20.70 -14.33
C SER A 321 3.11 21.49 -13.68
N SER A 322 3.39 22.67 -13.13
CA SER A 322 2.38 23.55 -12.56
C SER A 322 1.13 23.52 -13.45
N ARG A 323 -0.04 23.21 -12.88
CA ARG A 323 -1.27 23.68 -13.50
C ARG A 323 -1.15 25.21 -13.47
N LEU A 324 -0.67 25.80 -14.56
CA LEU A 324 -1.02 27.16 -14.91
C LEU A 324 -2.52 27.18 -15.18
#